data_AF-A0A8T5XJ95-F1
#
_entry.id   AF-A0A8T5XJ95-F1
#
_cell.length_a   1.000
_cell.length_b   1.000
_cell.length_c   1.000
_cell.angle_alpha   90.00
_cell.angle_beta   90.00
_cell.angle_gamma   90.00
#
_symmetry.space_group_name_H-M   'P 1'
#
loop_
_entity.id
_entity.type
_entity.pdbx_description
1 polymer ?
#
loop_
_entity_poly.entity_id
_entity_poly.type
_entity_poly.pdbx_seq_one_letter_code
_entity_poly.pdbx_strand_id
1 'polypeptide(L)'
;MNIKDIEMEGKVYSTLLANISQAFAYKKNVRKEIDKLYEKFKVRAYKKATKSIAYTSDVMTYGSLEDEIYRKKALGLILLGEEDEVIKKKLLAIIKRNFGKLYSVIISKKEEAFIEYMTSIIINTGEDDPNYRKATEYLIVYLIIKCFEYDNINGLYKDFLNNILETVKSMNKHSLINMNTETAIKENKKIINSILNRISENRGYYSCYEDIFNTDDEDIKRYETMITMLFDFEKLSISNLLSSVKLKEKDINEILLPYAMVYKDKNLERTTNLLINGIIIKSLLKAYKSVKGMYFKNNKETLYLDFEKLNGSNK
;
A
#
# COMPACT_ATOMS: atom_id res chain seq x y z
N MET A 1 -6.10 14.80 23.10
CA MET A 1 -5.97 14.11 21.81
C MET A 1 -5.34 12.75 22.00
N ASN A 2 -6.12 11.88 22.63
CA ASN A 2 -5.96 10.46 22.41
C ASN A 2 -6.17 10.21 20.90
N ILE A 3 -5.61 9.14 20.37
CA ILE A 3 -5.90 8.72 19.00
C ILE A 3 -7.44 8.64 18.75
N LYS A 4 -8.19 8.34 19.81
CA LYS A 4 -9.66 8.34 19.84
C LYS A 4 -10.31 9.72 19.64
N ASP A 5 -9.64 10.82 19.92
CA ASP A 5 -10.23 12.17 19.73
C ASP A 5 -10.23 12.58 18.23
N ILE A 6 -9.54 11.83 17.37
CA ILE A 6 -9.57 11.93 15.88
C ILE A 6 -10.75 11.10 15.31
N GLU A 7 -11.62 10.52 16.16
CA GLU A 7 -12.72 9.63 15.75
C GLU A 7 -13.85 10.30 14.94
N MET A 8 -13.89 11.63 14.83
CA MET A 8 -14.95 12.31 14.07
C MET A 8 -14.95 12.00 12.56
N GLU A 9 -13.88 11.42 12.02
CA GLU A 9 -13.86 10.90 10.65
C GLU A 9 -13.17 9.53 10.61
N GLY A 10 -13.92 8.45 10.89
CA GLY A 10 -13.38 7.08 10.99
C GLY A 10 -12.49 6.64 9.81
N LYS A 11 -12.69 7.21 8.61
CA LYS A 11 -11.81 6.97 7.44
C LYS A 11 -10.46 7.71 7.54
N VAL A 12 -10.43 8.94 8.04
CA VAL A 12 -9.18 9.70 8.27
C VAL A 12 -8.34 9.03 9.34
N TYR A 13 -8.96 8.66 10.46
CA TYR A 13 -8.29 7.96 11.54
C TYR A 13 -7.67 6.62 11.07
N SER A 14 -8.45 5.83 10.32
CA SER A 14 -7.99 4.58 9.71
C SER A 14 -6.78 4.80 8.80
N THR A 15 -6.83 5.80 7.92
CA THR A 15 -5.73 6.13 7.01
C THR A 15 -4.49 6.60 7.78
N LEU A 16 -4.66 7.39 8.85
CA LEU A 16 -3.55 7.84 9.69
C LEU A 16 -2.83 6.66 10.37
N LEU A 17 -3.59 5.74 10.99
CA LEU A 17 -3.02 4.52 11.58
C LEU A 17 -2.26 3.67 10.57
N ALA A 18 -2.81 3.51 9.37
CA ALA A 18 -2.19 2.74 8.31
C ALA A 18 -0.84 3.35 7.90
N ASN A 19 -0.77 4.67 7.78
CA ASN A 19 0.47 5.38 7.45
C ASN A 19 1.50 5.32 8.60
N ILE A 20 1.08 5.43 9.86
CA ILE A 20 1.98 5.22 11.02
C ILE A 20 2.52 3.79 11.01
N SER A 21 1.66 2.80 10.75
CA SER A 21 2.06 1.39 10.66
C SER A 21 3.08 1.15 9.55
N GLN A 22 2.91 1.83 8.41
CA GLN A 22 3.88 1.85 7.32
C GLN A 22 5.20 2.47 7.73
N ALA A 23 5.19 3.55 8.50
CA ALA A 23 6.41 4.20 8.96
C ALA A 23 7.27 3.28 9.85
N PHE A 24 6.63 2.49 10.73
CA PHE A 24 7.31 1.44 11.48
C PHE A 24 7.82 0.30 10.57
N ALA A 25 7.13 0.01 9.48
CA ALA A 25 7.54 -1.02 8.52
C ALA A 25 8.60 -0.53 7.51
N TYR A 26 8.98 0.75 7.50
CA TYR A 26 9.83 1.31 6.44
C TYR A 26 11.29 0.79 6.50
N LYS A 27 11.99 0.87 7.65
CA LYS A 27 13.39 0.40 7.76
C LYS A 27 13.49 -1.10 8.08
N LYS A 28 14.36 -1.83 7.36
CA LYS A 28 14.64 -3.26 7.62
C LYS A 28 15.06 -3.57 9.07
N ASN A 29 15.84 -2.71 9.72
CA ASN A 29 16.22 -2.92 11.12
C ASN A 29 15.03 -2.78 12.08
N VAL A 30 14.12 -1.84 11.79
CA VAL A 30 12.89 -1.68 12.57
C VAL A 30 11.97 -2.88 12.39
N ARG A 31 11.85 -3.42 11.17
CA ARG A 31 11.11 -4.67 10.90
C ARG A 31 11.55 -5.83 11.79
N LYS A 32 12.87 -6.02 11.97
CA LYS A 32 13.42 -7.05 12.86
C LYS A 32 13.01 -6.85 14.33
N GLU A 33 12.95 -5.61 14.80
CA GLU A 33 12.49 -5.31 16.16
C GLU A 33 10.98 -5.48 16.32
N ILE A 34 10.22 -5.08 15.30
CA ILE A 34 8.77 -5.29 15.23
C ILE A 34 8.45 -6.78 15.27
N ASP A 35 9.17 -7.62 14.52
CA ASP A 35 8.96 -9.07 14.54
C ASP A 35 9.25 -9.66 15.92
N LYS A 36 10.41 -9.34 16.51
CA LYS A 36 10.76 -9.82 17.85
C LYS A 36 9.72 -9.43 18.91
N LEU A 37 9.14 -8.24 18.78
CA LEU A 37 8.08 -7.77 19.68
C LEU A 37 6.74 -8.45 19.38
N TYR A 38 6.41 -8.58 18.10
CA TYR A 38 5.17 -9.19 17.62
C TYR A 38 5.08 -10.65 18.05
N GLU A 39 6.14 -11.46 17.90
CA GLU A 39 6.10 -12.87 18.30
C GLU A 39 5.75 -13.07 19.78
N LYS A 40 6.16 -12.15 20.66
CA LYS A 40 5.81 -12.19 22.10
C LYS A 40 4.33 -11.92 22.38
N PHE A 41 3.65 -11.23 21.47
CA PHE A 41 2.27 -10.79 21.62
C PHE A 41 1.39 -11.19 20.43
N LYS A 42 1.82 -12.19 19.64
CA LYS A 42 1.34 -12.49 18.28
C LYS A 42 -0.17 -12.54 18.21
N VAL A 43 -0.77 -13.35 19.09
CA VAL A 43 -2.21 -13.59 19.18
C VAL A 43 -3.00 -12.32 19.52
N ARG A 44 -2.56 -11.59 20.56
CA ARG A 44 -3.19 -10.32 20.99
C ARG A 44 -3.08 -9.26 19.90
N ALA A 45 -1.90 -9.11 19.30
CA ALA A 45 -1.60 -8.11 18.29
C ALA A 45 -2.39 -8.38 17.01
N TYR A 46 -2.41 -9.64 16.57
CA TYR A 46 -3.20 -10.07 15.42
C TYR A 46 -4.68 -9.77 15.60
N LYS A 47 -5.27 -10.17 16.73
CA LYS A 47 -6.70 -9.96 17.03
C LYS A 47 -7.06 -8.46 17.05
N LYS A 48 -6.17 -7.60 17.58
CA LYS A 48 -6.37 -6.14 17.54
C LYS A 48 -6.29 -5.60 16.12
N ALA A 49 -5.26 -5.99 15.37
CA ALA A 49 -5.07 -5.56 13.99
C ALA A 49 -6.30 -5.90 13.14
N THR A 50 -6.78 -7.15 13.14
CA THR A 50 -7.90 -7.59 12.29
C THR A 50 -9.23 -6.93 12.61
N LYS A 51 -9.40 -6.37 13.81
CA LYS A 51 -10.60 -5.62 14.21
C LYS A 51 -10.55 -4.15 13.79
N SER A 52 -9.40 -3.64 13.40
CA SER A 52 -9.23 -2.26 12.96
C SER A 52 -9.63 -2.11 11.49
N ILE A 53 -10.39 -1.05 11.19
CA ILE A 53 -10.73 -0.65 9.81
C ILE A 53 -9.46 -0.40 8.99
N ALA A 54 -8.37 0.03 9.65
CA ALA A 54 -7.09 0.26 8.99
C ALA A 54 -6.54 -1.01 8.33
N TYR A 55 -6.80 -2.20 8.89
CA TYR A 55 -6.20 -3.47 8.47
C TYR A 55 -6.43 -3.81 6.99
N THR A 56 -7.57 -3.41 6.44
CA THR A 56 -7.95 -3.63 5.04
C THR A 56 -7.88 -2.36 4.21
N SER A 57 -7.38 -1.24 4.76
CA SER A 57 -7.23 -0.01 3.98
C SER A 57 -6.25 -0.20 2.82
N ASP A 58 -6.43 0.59 1.76
CA ASP A 58 -5.50 0.58 0.62
C ASP A 58 -4.07 0.87 1.09
N VAL A 59 -3.90 1.75 2.08
CA VAL A 59 -2.58 2.07 2.67
C VAL A 59 -1.88 0.84 3.27
N MET A 60 -2.64 -0.11 3.81
CA MET A 60 -2.06 -1.36 4.34
C MET A 60 -1.78 -2.38 3.24
N THR A 61 -2.58 -2.39 2.17
CA THR A 61 -2.59 -3.48 1.19
C THR A 61 -1.84 -3.15 -0.11
N TYR A 62 -1.54 -1.88 -0.38
CA TYR A 62 -0.75 -1.49 -1.56
C TYR A 62 0.70 -1.98 -1.42
N GLY A 63 1.34 -2.40 -2.52
CA GLY A 63 2.76 -2.78 -2.52
C GLY A 63 3.04 -4.26 -2.22
N SER A 64 4.26 -4.55 -1.74
CA SER A 64 4.77 -5.91 -1.60
C SER A 64 4.02 -6.72 -0.50
N LEU A 65 4.02 -8.06 -0.61
CA LEU A 65 3.48 -8.94 0.41
C LEU A 65 4.22 -8.76 1.73
N GLU A 66 5.55 -8.66 1.65
CA GLU A 66 6.42 -8.42 2.81
C GLU A 66 6.02 -7.12 3.53
N ASP A 67 5.86 -6.01 2.80
CA ASP A 67 5.49 -4.73 3.40
C ASP A 67 4.12 -4.78 4.07
N GLU A 68 3.15 -5.49 3.48
CA GLU A 68 1.83 -5.67 4.09
C GLU A 68 1.90 -6.50 5.39
N ILE A 69 2.73 -7.54 5.43
CA ILE A 69 2.95 -8.33 6.65
C ILE A 69 3.45 -7.43 7.77
N TYR A 70 4.53 -6.67 7.52
CA TYR A 70 5.12 -5.83 8.56
C TYR A 70 4.23 -4.67 8.97
N ARG A 71 3.50 -4.05 8.03
CA ARG A 71 2.48 -3.05 8.35
C ARG A 71 1.42 -3.63 9.27
N LYS A 72 0.88 -4.81 8.97
CA LYS A 72 -0.16 -5.46 9.80
C LYS A 72 0.35 -5.85 11.19
N LYS A 73 1.61 -6.31 11.29
CA LYS A 73 2.25 -6.58 12.58
C LYS A 73 2.42 -5.29 13.39
N ALA A 74 2.92 -4.23 12.78
CA ALA A 74 3.08 -2.92 13.41
C ALA A 74 1.73 -2.36 13.87
N LEU A 75 0.69 -2.42 13.04
CA LEU A 75 -0.67 -2.00 13.39
C LEU A 75 -1.17 -2.70 14.65
N GLY A 76 -1.01 -4.02 14.74
CA GLY A 76 -1.41 -4.79 15.91
C GLY A 76 -0.68 -4.37 17.19
N LEU A 77 0.63 -4.11 17.10
CA LEU A 77 1.42 -3.65 18.23
C LEU A 77 1.09 -2.21 18.64
N ILE A 78 0.89 -1.30 17.68
CA ILE A 78 0.47 0.08 17.93
C ILE A 78 -0.86 0.08 18.69
N LEU A 79 -1.86 -0.66 18.19
CA LEU A 79 -3.17 -0.77 18.83
C LEU A 79 -3.10 -1.42 20.22
N LEU A 80 -2.19 -2.37 20.45
CA LEU A 80 -1.96 -2.90 21.78
C LEU A 80 -1.29 -1.87 22.70
N GLY A 81 -0.37 -1.06 22.17
CA GLY A 81 0.30 0.01 22.91
C GLY A 81 -0.65 1.12 23.39
N GLU A 82 -1.86 1.22 22.85
CA GLU A 82 -2.91 2.09 23.37
C GLU A 82 -3.43 1.66 24.73
N GLU A 83 -3.33 0.36 25.05
CA GLU A 83 -3.89 -0.25 26.26
C GLU A 83 -2.81 -0.80 27.20
N ASP A 84 -1.60 -0.99 26.70
CA ASP A 84 -0.49 -1.64 27.40
C ASP A 84 0.75 -0.74 27.38
N GLU A 85 1.00 -0.08 28.51
CA GLU A 85 2.13 0.83 28.72
C GLU A 85 3.49 0.17 28.46
N VAL A 86 3.62 -1.14 28.69
CA VAL A 86 4.87 -1.87 28.44
C VAL A 86 5.12 -1.97 26.94
N ILE A 87 4.07 -2.25 26.15
CA ILE A 87 4.17 -2.28 24.68
C ILE A 87 4.43 -0.88 24.14
N LYS A 88 3.74 0.14 24.65
CA LYS A 88 3.98 1.55 24.28
C LYS A 88 5.43 1.96 24.47
N LYS A 89 6.01 1.70 25.66
CA LYS A 89 7.41 1.98 25.96
C LYS A 89 8.38 1.24 25.04
N LYS A 90 8.08 -0.01 24.67
CA LYS A 90 8.90 -0.77 23.71
C LYS A 90 8.84 -0.17 22.31
N LEU A 91 7.67 0.27 21.84
CA LEU A 91 7.54 0.97 20.54
C LEU A 91 8.31 2.30 20.52
N LEU A 92 8.25 3.09 21.61
CA LEU A 92 9.04 4.31 21.74
C LEU A 92 10.54 4.02 21.75
N ALA A 93 10.97 2.94 22.41
CA ALA A 93 12.38 2.51 22.42
C ALA A 93 12.88 2.11 21.02
N ILE A 94 12.03 1.47 20.20
CA ILE A 94 12.34 1.14 18.80
C ILE A 94 12.61 2.44 18.01
N ILE A 95 11.75 3.45 18.16
CA ILE A 95 11.95 4.76 17.52
C ILE A 95 13.23 5.41 18.03
N LYS A 96 13.44 5.48 19.34
CA LYS A 96 14.65 6.07 19.95
C LYS A 96 15.93 5.44 19.42
N ARG A 97 15.96 4.12 19.18
CA ARG A 97 17.16 3.43 18.67
C ARG A 97 17.39 3.64 17.18
N ASN A 98 16.33 3.60 16.38
CA ASN A 98 16.44 3.60 14.91
C ASN A 98 16.28 4.99 14.27
N PHE A 99 15.76 5.94 15.04
CA PHE A 99 15.52 7.34 14.69
C PHE A 99 15.88 8.24 15.88
N GLY A 100 17.08 8.06 16.44
CA GLY A 100 17.50 8.77 17.65
C GLY A 100 17.46 10.30 17.54
N LYS A 101 17.92 10.87 16.42
CA LYS A 101 17.86 12.33 16.18
C LYS A 101 16.41 12.83 16.20
N LEU A 102 15.50 12.16 15.47
CA LEU A 102 14.07 12.45 15.49
C LEU A 102 13.52 12.42 16.93
N TYR A 103 13.76 11.32 17.64
CA TYR A 103 13.25 11.15 19.01
C TYR A 103 13.73 12.27 19.93
N SER A 104 15.02 12.58 19.91
CA SER A 104 15.60 13.65 20.73
C SER A 104 15.02 15.03 20.41
N VAL A 105 14.84 15.34 19.12
CA VAL A 105 14.25 16.61 18.67
C VAL A 105 12.83 16.76 19.22
N ILE A 106 11.98 15.75 19.04
CA ILE A 106 10.58 15.81 19.50
C ILE A 106 10.51 15.91 21.03
N ILE A 107 11.24 15.06 21.77
CA ILE A 107 11.19 15.06 23.23
C ILE A 107 11.74 16.36 23.84
N SER A 108 12.70 17.03 23.18
CA SER A 108 13.24 18.30 23.68
C SER A 108 12.21 19.44 23.73
N LYS A 109 11.12 19.34 22.96
CA LYS A 109 10.11 20.40 22.74
C LYS A 109 10.67 21.75 22.27
N LYS A 110 11.92 21.79 21.78
CA LYS A 110 12.53 23.01 21.24
C LYS A 110 12.08 23.21 19.79
N GLU A 111 11.48 24.36 19.52
CA GLU A 111 10.94 24.67 18.20
C GLU A 111 12.05 24.81 17.17
N GLU A 112 13.16 25.45 17.53
CA GLU A 112 14.31 25.66 16.65
C GLU A 112 14.89 24.30 16.20
N ALA A 113 15.06 23.37 17.14
CA ALA A 113 15.56 22.03 16.84
C ALA A 113 14.61 21.24 15.92
N PHE A 114 13.29 21.45 16.06
CA PHE A 114 12.31 20.83 15.17
C PHE A 114 12.36 21.44 13.76
N ILE A 115 12.43 22.76 13.65
CA ILE A 115 12.52 23.47 12.36
C ILE A 115 13.80 23.07 11.62
N GLU A 116 14.94 23.04 12.32
CA GLU A 116 16.22 22.60 11.76
C GLU A 116 16.14 21.14 11.28
N TYR A 117 15.53 20.26 12.07
CA TYR A 117 15.36 18.86 11.71
C TYR A 117 14.47 18.70 10.47
N MET A 118 13.32 19.36 10.43
CA MET A 118 12.41 19.30 9.29
C MET A 118 13.04 19.88 8.01
N THR A 119 13.72 21.02 8.13
CA THR A 119 14.48 21.62 7.03
C THR A 119 15.55 20.66 6.52
N SER A 120 16.28 19.99 7.43
CA SER A 120 17.29 19.01 7.04
C SER A 120 16.71 17.80 6.31
N ILE A 121 15.49 17.36 6.65
CA ILE A 121 14.81 16.27 5.94
C ILE A 121 14.38 16.72 4.56
N ILE A 122 13.81 17.92 4.44
CA ILE A 122 13.33 18.45 3.18
C ILE A 122 14.50 18.64 2.20
N ILE A 123 15.61 19.24 2.66
CA ILE A 123 16.77 19.53 1.82
C ILE A 123 17.58 18.28 1.50
N ASN A 124 17.91 17.44 2.50
CA ASN A 124 18.91 16.38 2.32
C ASN A 124 18.32 15.00 2.00
N THR A 125 17.00 14.81 2.17
CA THR A 125 16.36 13.49 1.94
C THR A 125 15.07 13.59 1.13
N GLY A 126 14.56 14.79 0.88
CA GLY A 126 13.29 14.99 0.17
C GLY A 126 13.35 14.59 -1.30
N GLU A 127 14.52 14.72 -1.94
CA GLU A 127 14.72 14.34 -3.35
C GLU A 127 15.19 12.88 -3.50
N ASP A 128 16.08 12.41 -2.63
CA ASP A 128 16.71 11.08 -2.76
C ASP A 128 15.85 9.93 -2.22
N ASP A 129 15.03 10.14 -1.18
CA ASP A 129 14.10 9.12 -0.68
C ASP A 129 12.78 9.72 -0.14
N PRO A 130 11.79 9.95 -1.03
CA PRO A 130 10.47 10.45 -0.64
C PRO A 130 9.74 9.56 0.38
N ASN A 131 10.04 8.25 0.42
CA ASN A 131 9.42 7.33 1.37
C ASN A 131 10.02 7.47 2.77
N TYR A 132 11.32 7.78 2.88
CA TYR A 132 11.96 8.11 4.15
C TYR A 132 11.33 9.34 4.80
N ARG A 133 11.12 10.39 4.01
CA ARG A 133 10.48 11.63 4.47
C ARG A 133 9.08 11.33 5.01
N LYS A 134 8.24 10.65 4.23
CA LYS A 134 6.88 10.28 4.66
C LYS A 134 6.89 9.42 5.93
N ALA A 135 7.76 8.41 6.00
CA ALA A 135 7.88 7.58 7.20
C ALA A 135 8.24 8.45 8.42
N THR A 136 9.17 9.39 8.27
CA THR A 136 9.56 10.28 9.36
C THR A 136 8.42 11.20 9.80
N GLU A 137 7.66 11.78 8.87
CA GLU A 137 6.48 12.60 9.16
C GLU A 137 5.45 11.83 10.01
N TYR A 138 5.13 10.58 9.65
CA TYR A 138 4.19 9.78 10.43
C TYR A 138 4.76 9.27 11.77
N LEU A 139 6.08 9.09 11.89
CA LEU A 139 6.71 8.84 13.20
C LEU A 139 6.67 10.07 14.10
N ILE A 140 6.81 11.29 13.55
CA ILE A 140 6.60 12.54 14.29
C ILE A 140 5.18 12.57 14.86
N VAL A 141 4.17 12.30 14.02
CA VAL A 141 2.77 12.25 14.47
C VAL A 141 2.60 11.27 15.62
N TYR A 142 3.13 10.05 15.48
CA TYR A 142 3.06 9.05 16.54
C TYR A 142 3.74 9.52 17.83
N LEU A 143 4.95 10.09 17.77
CA LEU A 143 5.67 10.58 18.94
C LEU A 143 4.90 11.71 19.64
N ILE A 144 4.38 12.68 18.88
CA ILE A 144 3.62 13.81 19.44
C ILE A 144 2.41 13.28 20.20
N ILE A 145 1.63 12.38 19.59
CA ILE A 145 0.42 11.82 20.19
C ILE A 145 0.73 10.96 21.43
N LYS A 146 1.88 10.27 21.47
CA LYS A 146 2.22 9.35 22.57
C LYS A 146 2.99 9.97 23.72
N CYS A 147 3.71 11.06 23.48
CA CYS A 147 4.57 11.68 24.47
C CYS A 147 3.99 12.96 25.06
N PHE A 148 2.98 13.57 24.42
CA PHE A 148 2.40 14.82 24.88
C PHE A 148 0.89 14.72 25.05
N GLU A 149 0.40 15.32 26.13
CA GLU A 149 -1.00 15.65 26.27
C GLU A 149 -1.32 16.82 25.34
N TYR A 150 -2.51 16.82 24.76
CA TYR A 150 -2.87 17.77 23.70
C TYR A 150 -2.79 19.24 24.13
N ASP A 151 -3.17 19.54 25.38
CA ASP A 151 -3.11 20.89 25.94
C ASP A 151 -1.67 21.36 26.15
N ASN A 152 -0.72 20.41 26.21
CA ASN A 152 0.71 20.64 26.42
C ASN A 152 1.54 20.62 25.12
N ILE A 153 0.88 20.60 23.95
CA ILE A 153 1.51 20.70 22.62
C ILE A 153 1.57 22.18 22.21
N ASN A 154 2.74 22.65 21.75
CA ASN A 154 2.94 24.02 21.25
C ASN A 154 2.23 24.26 19.90
N GLY A 155 2.17 25.53 19.48
CA GLY A 155 1.52 25.93 18.21
C GLY A 155 2.10 25.21 17.00
N LEU A 156 3.43 25.13 16.92
CA LEU A 156 4.14 24.50 15.81
C LEU A 156 3.77 23.02 15.60
N TYR A 157 3.68 22.24 16.68
CA TYR A 157 3.28 20.84 16.60
C TYR A 157 1.79 20.69 16.27
N LYS A 158 0.92 21.59 16.76
CA LYS A 158 -0.50 21.60 16.38
C LYS A 158 -0.65 21.88 14.87
N ASP A 159 0.09 22.85 14.35
CA ASP A 159 0.08 23.19 12.92
C ASP A 159 0.60 22.02 12.07
N PHE A 160 1.68 21.36 12.52
CA PHE A 160 2.19 20.16 11.86
C PHE A 160 1.14 19.05 11.81
N LEU A 161 0.49 18.73 12.94
CA LEU A 161 -0.55 17.72 13.00
C LEU A 161 -1.73 18.06 12.07
N ASN A 162 -2.18 19.32 12.07
CA ASN A 162 -3.28 19.78 11.22
C ASN A 162 -2.93 19.62 9.73
N ASN A 163 -1.71 19.98 9.31
CA ASN A 163 -1.25 19.81 7.93
C ASN A 163 -1.25 18.33 7.50
N ILE A 164 -0.83 17.41 8.36
CA ILE A 164 -0.89 15.97 8.08
C ILE A 164 -2.33 15.49 7.97
N LEU A 165 -3.22 15.94 8.86
CA LEU A 165 -4.64 15.57 8.82
C LEU A 165 -5.32 16.05 7.53
N GLU A 166 -5.06 17.29 7.10
CA GLU A 166 -5.57 17.82 5.83
C GLU A 166 -5.02 17.06 4.62
N THR A 167 -3.74 16.66 4.67
CA THR A 167 -3.14 15.80 3.64
C THR A 167 -3.86 14.45 3.56
N VAL A 168 -4.12 13.81 4.70
CA VAL A 168 -4.84 12.53 4.78
C VAL A 168 -6.28 12.66 4.23
N LYS A 169 -6.98 13.75 4.57
CA LYS A 169 -8.31 14.06 4.01
C LYS A 169 -8.26 14.22 2.49
N SER A 170 -7.28 14.97 1.98
CA SER A 170 -7.10 15.18 0.54
C SER A 170 -6.81 13.87 -0.20
N MET A 171 -5.92 13.02 0.34
CA MET A 171 -5.63 11.69 -0.22
C MET A 171 -6.88 10.81 -0.30
N ASN A 172 -7.72 10.84 0.73
CA ASN A 172 -8.98 10.11 0.78
C ASN A 172 -10.01 10.58 -0.27
N LYS A 173 -9.87 11.81 -0.78
CA LYS A 173 -10.80 12.43 -1.74
C LYS A 173 -10.30 12.41 -3.19
N HIS A 174 -9.00 12.55 -3.43
CA HIS A 174 -8.45 12.87 -4.75
C HIS A 174 -7.39 11.91 -5.30
N SER A 175 -6.99 10.87 -4.56
CA SER A 175 -5.95 9.96 -5.09
C SER A 175 -6.47 9.07 -6.23
N LEU A 176 -5.60 8.76 -7.20
CA LEU A 176 -5.92 7.78 -8.26
C LEU A 176 -6.24 6.39 -7.70
N ILE A 177 -5.66 6.07 -6.53
CA ILE A 177 -5.96 4.84 -5.78
C ILE A 177 -7.44 4.81 -5.37
N ASN A 178 -8.03 5.98 -5.08
CA ASN A 178 -9.44 6.15 -4.72
C ASN A 178 -10.32 6.56 -5.91
N MET A 179 -9.78 6.56 -7.14
CA MET A 179 -10.55 6.94 -8.33
C MET A 179 -11.70 5.96 -8.54
N ASN A 180 -12.91 6.49 -8.77
CA ASN A 180 -14.02 5.67 -9.23
C ASN A 180 -13.80 5.31 -10.71
N THR A 181 -13.18 4.15 -10.96
CA THR A 181 -12.89 3.68 -12.31
C THR A 181 -14.16 3.46 -13.13
N GLU A 182 -15.30 3.15 -12.52
CA GLU A 182 -16.55 2.91 -13.24
C GLU A 182 -17.12 4.20 -13.83
N THR A 183 -17.14 5.29 -13.04
CA THR A 183 -17.54 6.60 -13.54
C THR A 183 -16.59 7.06 -14.66
N ALA A 184 -15.28 6.91 -14.45
CA ALA A 184 -14.28 7.33 -15.43
C ALA A 184 -14.36 6.53 -16.74
N ILE A 185 -14.59 5.22 -16.66
CA ILE A 185 -14.85 4.37 -17.84
C ILE A 185 -16.12 4.85 -18.55
N LYS A 186 -17.20 5.15 -17.82
CA LYS A 186 -18.47 5.61 -18.40
C LYS A 186 -18.28 6.91 -19.18
N GLU A 187 -17.55 7.87 -18.62
CA GLU A 187 -17.24 9.17 -19.26
C GLU A 187 -16.40 9.00 -20.53
N ASN A 188 -15.49 8.03 -20.55
CA ASN A 188 -14.56 7.78 -21.66
C ASN A 188 -14.99 6.65 -22.61
N LYS A 189 -16.20 6.08 -22.41
CA LYS A 189 -16.66 4.86 -23.08
C LYS A 189 -16.63 4.95 -24.61
N LYS A 190 -16.99 6.10 -25.18
CA LYS A 190 -16.99 6.30 -26.65
C LYS A 190 -15.59 6.18 -27.25
N ILE A 191 -14.58 6.75 -26.57
CA ILE A 191 -13.19 6.69 -27.03
C ILE A 191 -12.66 5.26 -26.87
N ILE A 192 -12.88 4.65 -25.71
CA ILE A 192 -12.45 3.27 -25.42
C ILE A 192 -13.03 2.29 -26.46
N ASN A 193 -14.34 2.32 -26.68
CA ASN A 193 -14.99 1.45 -27.67
C ASN A 193 -14.47 1.71 -29.08
N SER A 194 -14.23 2.97 -29.46
CA SER A 194 -13.68 3.28 -30.77
C SER A 194 -12.25 2.77 -30.94
N ILE A 195 -11.44 2.76 -29.87
CA ILE A 195 -10.09 2.17 -29.89
C ILE A 195 -10.19 0.66 -30.04
N LEU A 196 -11.02 0.00 -29.23
CA LEU A 196 -11.22 -1.46 -29.29
C LEU A 196 -11.69 -1.92 -30.66
N ASN A 197 -12.68 -1.26 -31.25
CA ASN A 197 -13.16 -1.58 -32.60
C ASN A 197 -12.04 -1.45 -33.62
N ARG A 198 -11.29 -0.34 -33.58
CA ARG A 198 -10.18 -0.11 -34.51
C ARG A 198 -9.10 -1.18 -34.39
N ILE A 199 -8.75 -1.59 -33.17
CA ILE A 199 -7.79 -2.69 -32.94
C ILE A 199 -8.37 -3.99 -33.52
N SER A 200 -9.63 -4.31 -33.20
CA SER A 200 -10.27 -5.55 -33.68
C SER A 200 -10.32 -5.67 -35.20
N GLU A 201 -10.61 -4.56 -35.89
CA GLU A 201 -10.71 -4.50 -37.36
C GLU A 201 -9.35 -4.62 -38.06
N ASN A 202 -8.25 -4.22 -37.40
CA ASN A 202 -6.94 -4.09 -38.06
C ASN A 202 -5.89 -5.08 -37.56
N ARG A 203 -6.03 -5.56 -36.33
CA ARG A 203 -5.01 -6.35 -35.61
C ARG A 203 -5.58 -7.58 -34.93
N GLY A 204 -6.90 -7.74 -34.83
CA GLY A 204 -7.55 -8.83 -34.12
C GLY A 204 -8.10 -8.44 -32.75
N TYR A 205 -8.86 -9.35 -32.13
CA TYR A 205 -9.52 -9.13 -30.86
C TYR A 205 -8.69 -9.67 -29.70
N TYR A 206 -8.45 -8.83 -28.68
CA TYR A 206 -7.63 -9.18 -27.52
C TYR A 206 -8.34 -8.84 -26.21
N SER A 207 -8.67 -9.88 -25.45
CA SER A 207 -9.37 -9.78 -24.15
C SER A 207 -8.69 -10.56 -23.04
N CYS A 208 -7.77 -11.46 -23.38
CA CYS A 208 -6.98 -12.24 -22.45
C CYS A 208 -5.56 -12.49 -23.01
N TYR A 209 -4.67 -13.08 -22.22
CA TYR A 209 -3.31 -13.34 -22.70
C TYR A 209 -3.32 -14.46 -23.75
N GLU A 210 -4.24 -15.42 -23.66
CA GLU A 210 -4.37 -16.48 -24.66
C GLU A 210 -4.70 -15.93 -26.05
N ASP A 211 -5.49 -14.86 -26.16
CA ASP A 211 -5.78 -14.22 -27.45
C ASP A 211 -4.51 -13.67 -28.11
N ILE A 212 -3.58 -13.15 -27.30
CA ILE A 212 -2.29 -12.62 -27.76
C ILE A 212 -1.40 -13.76 -28.24
N PHE A 213 -1.37 -14.86 -27.48
CA PHE A 213 -0.51 -16.01 -27.74
C PHE A 213 -0.99 -16.90 -28.89
N ASN A 214 -2.27 -16.80 -29.26
CA ASN A 214 -2.88 -17.51 -30.39
C ASN A 214 -3.21 -16.58 -31.57
N THR A 215 -2.71 -15.34 -31.57
CA THR A 215 -2.94 -14.41 -32.68
C THR A 215 -2.31 -14.91 -33.97
N ASP A 216 -2.79 -14.41 -35.12
CA ASP A 216 -2.14 -14.58 -36.43
C ASP A 216 -1.33 -13.36 -36.88
N ASP A 217 -1.39 -12.25 -36.15
CA ASP A 217 -0.60 -11.05 -36.45
C ASP A 217 0.89 -11.29 -36.18
N GLU A 218 1.73 -11.22 -37.22
CA GLU A 218 3.16 -11.51 -37.13
C GLU A 218 3.92 -10.56 -36.21
N ASP A 219 3.54 -9.28 -36.16
CA ASP A 219 4.20 -8.31 -35.29
C ASP A 219 3.93 -8.66 -33.82
N ILE A 220 2.69 -9.05 -33.52
CA ILE A 220 2.28 -9.45 -32.17
C ILE A 220 2.87 -10.83 -31.80
N LYS A 221 2.99 -11.78 -32.74
CA LYS A 221 3.70 -13.06 -32.51
C LYS A 221 5.16 -12.83 -32.11
N ARG A 222 5.88 -11.96 -32.83
CA ARG A 222 7.26 -11.60 -32.47
C ARG A 222 7.34 -10.95 -31.09
N TYR A 223 6.36 -10.10 -30.77
CA TYR A 223 6.25 -9.48 -29.46
C TYR A 223 6.00 -10.50 -28.33
N GLU A 224 5.07 -11.43 -28.54
CA GLU A 224 4.79 -12.54 -27.63
C GLU A 224 6.06 -13.34 -27.35
N THR A 225 6.83 -13.71 -28.38
CA THR A 225 8.06 -14.48 -28.21
C THR A 225 9.06 -13.74 -27.32
N MET A 226 9.21 -12.42 -27.51
CA MET A 226 10.07 -11.60 -26.64
C MET A 226 9.57 -11.58 -25.19
N ILE A 227 8.26 -11.48 -24.96
CA ILE A 227 7.69 -11.54 -23.62
C ILE A 227 7.92 -12.91 -23.00
N THR A 228 7.66 -14.00 -23.71
CA THR A 228 7.87 -15.37 -23.23
C THR A 228 9.32 -15.59 -22.81
N MET A 229 10.30 -15.10 -23.58
CA MET A 229 11.72 -15.15 -23.19
C MET A 229 12.01 -14.44 -21.86
N LEU A 230 11.37 -13.30 -21.57
CA LEU A 230 11.55 -12.61 -20.28
C LEU A 230 11.09 -13.49 -19.10
N PHE A 231 10.00 -14.22 -19.27
CA PHE A 231 9.53 -15.17 -18.26
C PHE A 231 10.46 -16.38 -18.14
N ASP A 232 10.92 -16.92 -19.26
CA ASP A 232 11.84 -18.06 -19.29
C ASP A 232 13.19 -17.75 -18.64
N PHE A 233 13.72 -16.52 -18.80
CA PHE A 233 14.93 -16.06 -18.13
C PHE A 233 14.81 -16.09 -16.60
N GLU A 234 13.61 -15.85 -16.08
CA GLU A 234 13.28 -15.97 -14.65
C GLU A 234 12.81 -17.38 -14.26
N LYS A 235 12.89 -18.36 -15.18
CA LYS A 235 12.42 -19.74 -15.02
C LYS A 235 10.94 -19.83 -14.66
N LEU A 236 10.13 -18.93 -15.22
CA LEU A 236 8.69 -18.88 -15.04
C LEU A 236 8.00 -19.21 -16.36
N SER A 237 6.97 -20.05 -16.30
CA SER A 237 6.08 -20.28 -17.45
C SER A 237 4.91 -19.31 -17.37
N ILE A 238 4.79 -18.41 -18.36
CA ILE A 238 3.71 -17.43 -18.40
C ILE A 238 2.33 -18.10 -18.49
N SER A 239 2.19 -19.16 -19.28
CA SER A 239 0.96 -19.93 -19.40
C SER A 239 0.55 -20.56 -18.07
N ASN A 240 1.48 -21.17 -17.34
CA ASN A 240 1.17 -21.71 -16.01
C ASN A 240 0.84 -20.60 -15.00
N LEU A 241 1.60 -19.51 -15.01
CA LEU A 241 1.42 -18.39 -14.08
C LEU A 241 0.06 -17.70 -14.26
N LEU A 242 -0.40 -17.57 -15.50
CA LEU A 242 -1.61 -16.82 -15.85
C LEU A 242 -2.84 -17.69 -16.13
N SER A 243 -2.71 -19.02 -16.21
CA SER A 243 -3.79 -19.98 -16.50
C SER A 243 -5.07 -19.82 -15.67
N SER A 244 -4.95 -19.37 -14.41
CA SER A 244 -6.09 -19.19 -13.50
C SER A 244 -6.65 -17.77 -13.50
N VAL A 245 -6.02 -16.84 -14.22
CA VAL A 245 -6.37 -15.42 -14.24
C VAL A 245 -7.39 -15.14 -15.33
N LYS A 246 -8.59 -14.72 -14.93
CA LYS A 246 -9.63 -14.28 -15.87
C LYS A 246 -9.75 -12.77 -15.88
N LEU A 247 -9.58 -12.17 -17.06
CA LEU A 247 -9.90 -10.77 -17.31
C LEU A 247 -11.38 -10.62 -17.66
N LYS A 248 -11.99 -9.54 -17.18
CA LYS A 248 -13.36 -9.12 -17.49
C LYS A 248 -13.28 -7.90 -18.41
N GLU A 249 -14.38 -7.55 -19.08
CA GLU A 249 -14.48 -6.33 -19.90
C GLU A 249 -14.03 -5.07 -19.12
N LYS A 250 -14.40 -4.98 -17.83
CA LYS A 250 -13.96 -3.89 -16.96
C LYS A 250 -12.42 -3.77 -16.90
N ASP A 251 -11.70 -4.89 -16.89
CA ASP A 251 -10.24 -4.87 -16.86
C ASP A 251 -9.64 -4.32 -18.15
N ILE A 252 -10.22 -4.68 -19.30
CA ILE A 252 -9.83 -4.16 -20.61
C ILE A 252 -10.10 -2.66 -20.70
N ASN A 253 -11.26 -2.21 -20.23
CA ASN A 253 -11.59 -0.80 -20.16
C ASN A 253 -10.63 -0.03 -19.23
N GLU A 254 -10.25 -0.62 -18.09
CA GLU A 254 -9.26 -0.02 -17.17
C GLU A 254 -7.85 0.06 -17.76
N ILE A 255 -7.47 -0.83 -18.69
CA ILE A 255 -6.19 -0.77 -19.42
C ILE A 255 -6.18 0.44 -20.37
N LEU A 256 -7.28 0.69 -21.07
CA LEU A 256 -7.37 1.77 -22.08
C LEU A 256 -7.78 3.12 -21.48
N LEU A 257 -8.36 3.14 -20.28
CA LEU A 257 -8.79 4.36 -19.62
C LEU A 257 -7.68 5.41 -19.48
N PRO A 258 -6.45 5.10 -19.01
CA PRO A 258 -5.37 6.08 -18.94
C PRO A 258 -5.06 6.72 -20.29
N TYR A 259 -5.09 5.94 -21.39
CA TYR A 259 -4.89 6.48 -22.72
C TYR A 259 -6.01 7.45 -23.09
N ALA A 260 -7.27 7.08 -22.88
CA ALA A 260 -8.41 7.93 -23.20
C ALA A 260 -8.43 9.24 -22.37
N MET A 261 -7.88 9.22 -21.15
CA MET A 261 -7.77 10.41 -20.30
C MET A 261 -6.64 11.35 -20.72
N VAL A 262 -5.51 10.80 -21.19
CA VAL A 262 -4.31 11.59 -21.55
C VAL A 262 -4.33 12.01 -23.01
N TYR A 263 -4.71 11.10 -23.90
CA TYR A 263 -4.72 11.27 -25.34
C TYR A 263 -6.16 11.31 -25.84
N LYS A 264 -6.42 12.27 -26.73
CA LYS A 264 -7.71 12.40 -27.44
C LYS A 264 -7.66 11.81 -28.86
N ASP A 265 -6.54 11.21 -29.24
CA ASP A 265 -6.36 10.54 -30.52
C ASP A 265 -6.72 9.05 -30.45
N LYS A 266 -6.60 8.35 -31.58
CA LYS A 266 -6.89 6.91 -31.70
C LYS A 266 -5.73 6.18 -32.38
N ASN A 267 -4.49 6.55 -32.08
CA ASN A 267 -3.33 5.97 -32.76
C ASN A 267 -3.32 4.43 -32.60
N LEU A 268 -3.42 3.71 -33.72
CA LEU A 268 -3.58 2.26 -33.72
C LEU A 268 -2.40 1.55 -33.07
N GLU A 269 -1.17 1.93 -33.42
CA GLU A 269 0.04 1.29 -32.92
C GLU A 269 0.20 1.48 -31.40
N ARG A 270 0.08 2.72 -30.91
CA ARG A 270 0.19 3.01 -29.48
C ARG A 270 -0.88 2.31 -28.66
N THR A 271 -2.12 2.30 -29.15
CA THR A 271 -3.23 1.68 -28.44
C THR A 271 -3.17 0.16 -28.47
N THR A 272 -2.70 -0.43 -29.57
CA THR A 272 -2.41 -1.87 -29.66
C THR A 272 -1.32 -2.25 -28.66
N ASN A 273 -0.19 -1.54 -28.66
CA ASN A 273 0.91 -1.79 -27.72
C ASN A 273 0.47 -1.63 -26.26
N LEU A 274 -0.34 -0.61 -25.95
CA LEU A 274 -0.90 -0.45 -24.61
C LEU A 274 -1.83 -1.61 -24.24
N LEU A 275 -2.70 -2.06 -25.15
CA LEU A 275 -3.65 -3.15 -24.88
C LEU A 275 -2.92 -4.46 -24.61
N ILE A 276 -2.00 -4.85 -25.48
CA ILE A 276 -1.20 -6.08 -25.37
C ILE A 276 -0.43 -6.09 -24.06
N ASN A 277 0.33 -5.02 -23.78
CA ASN A 277 1.09 -4.89 -22.53
C ASN A 277 0.20 -4.82 -21.30
N GLY A 278 -0.89 -4.09 -21.41
CA GLY A 278 -1.87 -3.92 -20.36
C GLY A 278 -2.51 -5.25 -19.97
N ILE A 279 -2.85 -6.12 -20.93
CA ILE A 279 -3.40 -7.45 -20.66
C ILE A 279 -2.41 -8.29 -19.84
N ILE A 280 -1.14 -8.33 -20.25
CA ILE A 280 -0.10 -9.08 -19.53
C ILE A 280 0.11 -8.51 -18.12
N ILE A 281 0.31 -7.18 -18.00
CA ILE A 281 0.51 -6.51 -16.71
C ILE A 281 -0.70 -6.68 -15.79
N LYS A 282 -1.92 -6.48 -16.30
CA LYS A 282 -3.15 -6.63 -15.52
C LYS A 282 -3.33 -8.08 -15.04
N SER A 283 -2.95 -9.04 -15.86
CA SER A 283 -2.99 -10.46 -15.49
C SER A 283 -1.99 -10.78 -14.39
N LEU A 284 -0.76 -10.28 -14.49
CA LEU A 284 0.24 -10.39 -13.42
C LEU A 284 -0.20 -9.73 -12.12
N LEU A 285 -0.79 -8.53 -12.18
CA LEU A 285 -1.30 -7.84 -10.99
C LEU A 285 -2.42 -8.64 -10.30
N LYS A 286 -3.27 -9.31 -11.07
CA LYS A 286 -4.30 -10.21 -10.52
C LYS A 286 -3.72 -11.49 -9.94
N ALA A 287 -2.77 -12.14 -10.63
CA ALA A 287 -2.06 -13.30 -10.10
C ALA A 287 -1.39 -12.97 -8.76
N TYR A 288 -0.68 -11.84 -8.71
CA TYR A 288 -0.03 -11.34 -7.50
C TYR A 288 -1.04 -11.07 -6.37
N LYS A 289 -2.17 -10.40 -6.64
CA LYS A 289 -3.24 -10.21 -5.65
C LYS A 289 -3.81 -11.53 -5.15
N SER A 290 -3.93 -12.54 -6.01
CA SER A 290 -4.38 -13.89 -5.64
C SER A 290 -3.41 -14.55 -4.66
N VAL A 291 -2.10 -14.51 -4.95
CA VAL A 291 -1.05 -15.03 -4.07
C VAL A 291 -1.07 -14.36 -2.69
N LYS A 292 -1.21 -13.02 -2.64
CA LYS A 292 -1.37 -12.30 -1.38
C LYS A 292 -2.61 -12.76 -0.60
N GLY A 293 -3.73 -12.91 -1.29
CA GLY A 293 -4.98 -13.39 -0.71
C GLY A 293 -4.82 -14.79 -0.09
N MET A 294 -4.19 -15.71 -0.81
CA MET A 294 -3.88 -17.06 -0.33
C MET A 294 -3.00 -17.03 0.92
N TYR A 295 -1.93 -16.22 0.92
CA TYR A 295 -1.04 -16.09 2.08
C TYR A 295 -1.80 -15.66 3.34
N PHE A 296 -2.60 -14.58 3.27
CA PHE A 296 -3.33 -14.10 4.44
C PHE A 296 -4.49 -15.00 4.85
N LYS A 297 -5.05 -15.80 3.94
CA LYS A 297 -6.05 -16.82 4.26
C LYS A 297 -5.41 -17.98 5.04
N ASN A 298 -4.29 -18.52 4.57
CA ASN A 298 -3.63 -19.66 5.22
C ASN A 298 -2.97 -19.27 6.55
N ASN A 299 -2.48 -18.03 6.67
CA ASN A 299 -1.93 -17.54 7.94
C ASN A 299 -3.00 -17.49 9.05
N LYS A 300 -4.27 -17.24 8.72
CA LYS A 300 -5.39 -17.35 9.68
C LYS A 300 -5.53 -18.75 10.25
N GLU A 301 -5.36 -19.78 9.41
CA GLU A 301 -5.45 -21.19 9.82
C GLU A 301 -4.30 -21.55 10.77
N THR A 302 -3.08 -21.09 10.48
CA THR A 302 -1.93 -21.31 11.38
C THR A 302 -2.12 -20.61 12.73
N LEU A 303 -2.64 -19.38 12.73
CA LEU A 303 -2.97 -18.64 13.95
C LEU A 303 -4.09 -19.31 14.75
N TYR A 304 -5.08 -19.92 14.10
CA TYR A 304 -6.15 -20.66 14.77
C TYR A 304 -5.59 -21.86 15.55
N LEU A 305 -4.65 -22.59 14.96
CA LEU A 305 -3.94 -23.68 15.66
C LEU A 305 -3.15 -23.16 16.87
N ASP A 306 -2.50 -22.00 16.77
CA ASP A 306 -1.83 -21.36 17.90
C ASP A 306 -2.83 -20.98 19.02
N PHE A 307 -4.01 -20.49 18.66
CA PHE A 307 -5.11 -20.19 19.59
C PHE A 307 -5.61 -21.44 20.33
N GLU A 308 -5.81 -22.56 19.61
CA GLU A 308 -6.25 -23.82 20.21
C GLU A 308 -5.22 -24.38 21.18
N LYS A 309 -3.93 -24.32 20.84
CA LYS A 309 -2.84 -24.73 21.75
C LYS A 309 -2.82 -23.90 23.03
N LEU A 310 -2.94 -22.58 22.93
CA LEU A 310 -2.94 -21.68 24.09
C LEU A 310 -4.16 -21.88 25.00
N ASN A 311 -5.33 -22.16 24.43
CA ASN A 311 -6.56 -22.38 25.20
C ASN A 311 -6.70 -23.83 25.70
N GLY A 312 -6.13 -24.81 25.01
CA GLY A 312 -6.09 -26.22 25.41
C GLY A 312 -5.04 -26.54 26.46
N SER A 313 -4.02 -25.70 26.63
CA SER A 313 -3.01 -25.81 27.70
C SER A 313 -3.47 -25.27 29.07
N ASN A 314 -4.69 -24.72 29.14
CA ASN A 314 -5.33 -24.22 30.36
C ASN A 314 -6.45 -25.16 30.86
N LYS A 315 -6.38 -26.46 30.54
CA LYS A 315 -7.30 -27.48 31.07
C LYS A 315 -6.56 -28.47 31.97
#